data_AF-A0A2N2P2U3-F1
#
_entry.id   AF-A0A2N2P2U3-F1
#
_cell.length_a   1.000
_cell.length_b   1.000
_cell.length_c   1.000
_cell.angle_alpha   90.00
_cell.angle_beta   90.00
_cell.angle_gamma   90.00
#
_symmetry.space_group_name_H-M   'P 1'
#
loop_
_entity.id
_entity.type
_entity.pdbx_description
1 polymer ?
#
loop_
_entity_poly.entity_id
_entity_poly.type
_entity_poly.pdbx_seq_one_letter_code
_entity_poly.pdbx_strand_id
1 'polypeptide(L)'
;MDQDEYWNKLVHAYNSNDKRFSEYIVEFKLYNAQWLDYLRKKLLSNDCRVAFSFLRDLTKSELIQIFEVLIYYASYTHGLTKFFRDLIVDLPRDWVVENIEKYTHPLLKNEDAYRRVLELYYFLDSALTFKLAKLALINENPGIKEVGNDFVDILKDQKS
;
A
#
# COMPACT_ATOMS: atom_id res chain seq x y z
N MET A 1 -13.83 28.61 -1.27
CA MET A 1 -12.94 27.72 -2.01
C MET A 1 -13.42 26.30 -1.77
N ASP A 2 -13.91 25.61 -2.79
CA ASP A 2 -14.32 24.21 -2.61
C ASP A 2 -13.09 23.27 -2.50
N GLN A 3 -13.32 21.99 -2.22
CA GLN A 3 -12.24 21.01 -2.03
C GLN A 3 -11.40 20.83 -3.30
N ASP A 4 -12.00 20.89 -4.49
CA ASP A 4 -11.30 20.70 -5.76
C ASP A 4 -10.49 21.95 -6.13
N GLU A 5 -11.00 23.14 -5.84
CA GLU A 5 -10.27 24.40 -5.99
C GLU A 5 -9.05 24.45 -5.07
N TYR A 6 -9.18 24.00 -3.80
CA TYR A 6 -8.03 23.88 -2.90
C TYR A 6 -7.03 22.83 -3.44
N TRP A 7 -7.52 21.67 -3.89
CA TRP A 7 -6.67 20.64 -4.47
C TRP A 7 -5.89 21.15 -5.68
N ASN A 8 -6.53 21.93 -6.56
CA ASN A 8 -5.87 22.53 -7.72
C ASN A 8 -4.76 23.52 -7.30
N LYS A 9 -4.96 24.28 -6.21
CA LYS A 9 -3.92 25.11 -5.60
C LYS A 9 -2.73 24.25 -5.13
N LEU A 10 -2.99 23.12 -4.47
CA LEU A 10 -1.95 22.17 -4.06
C LEU A 10 -1.19 21.58 -5.26
N VAL A 11 -1.91 21.15 -6.30
CA VAL A 11 -1.32 20.62 -7.54
C VAL A 11 -0.42 21.68 -8.20
N HIS A 12 -0.90 22.93 -8.29
CA HIS A 12 -0.12 24.01 -8.85
C HIS A 12 1.16 24.26 -8.04
N ALA A 13 1.05 24.35 -6.71
CA ALA A 13 2.17 24.54 -5.81
C ALA A 13 3.20 23.39 -5.87
N TYR A 14 2.72 22.15 -5.97
CA TYR A 14 3.59 20.98 -6.16
C TYR A 14 4.37 21.06 -7.48
N ASN A 15 3.68 21.35 -8.59
CA ASN A 15 4.29 21.41 -9.91
C ASN A 15 5.27 22.59 -10.09
N SER A 16 5.07 23.68 -9.37
CA SER A 16 5.95 24.84 -9.38
C SER A 16 7.12 24.74 -8.39
N ASN A 17 7.21 23.65 -7.62
CA ASN A 17 8.15 23.51 -6.49
C ASN A 17 8.03 24.68 -5.49
N ASP A 18 6.81 25.13 -5.22
CA ASP A 18 6.56 26.18 -4.23
C ASP A 18 7.05 25.71 -2.85
N LYS A 19 7.93 26.51 -2.23
CA LYS A 19 8.48 26.23 -0.89
C LYS A 19 7.41 26.15 0.19
N ARG A 20 6.23 26.74 -0.05
CA ARG A 20 5.08 26.74 0.85
C ARG A 20 4.17 25.53 0.68
N PHE A 21 4.53 24.58 -0.19
CA PHE A 21 3.69 23.41 -0.46
C PHE A 21 3.31 22.63 0.82
N SER A 22 4.26 22.45 1.75
CA SER A 22 3.99 21.81 3.05
C SER A 22 3.00 22.60 3.91
N GLU A 23 3.05 23.94 3.87
CA GLU A 23 2.07 24.80 4.56
C GLU A 23 0.67 24.59 3.97
N TYR A 24 0.55 24.52 2.64
CA TYR A 24 -0.73 24.27 1.99
C TYR A 24 -1.32 22.89 2.31
N ILE A 25 -0.47 21.87 2.53
CA ILE A 25 -0.94 20.57 3.02
C ILE A 25 -1.58 20.72 4.40
N VAL A 26 -0.91 21.42 5.32
CA VAL A 26 -1.42 21.65 6.68
C VAL A 26 -2.73 22.45 6.63
N GLU A 27 -2.76 23.54 5.86
CA GLU A 27 -3.98 24.35 5.67
C GLU A 27 -5.12 23.51 5.09
N PHE A 28 -4.86 22.65 4.10
CA PHE A 28 -5.86 21.76 3.52
C PHE A 28 -6.44 20.78 4.55
N LYS A 29 -5.58 20.16 5.37
CA LYS A 29 -6.00 19.25 6.46
C LYS A 29 -6.88 19.97 7.50
N LEU A 30 -6.57 21.23 7.81
CA LEU A 30 -7.35 22.05 8.75
C LEU A 30 -8.69 22.52 8.14
N TYR A 31 -8.69 22.85 6.85
CA TYR A 31 -9.87 23.34 6.15
C TYR A 31 -10.91 22.25 5.90
N ASN A 32 -10.47 21.02 5.66
CA ASN A 32 -11.33 19.93 5.22
C ASN A 32 -11.39 18.81 6.27
N ALA A 33 -12.46 18.74 7.06
CA ALA A 33 -12.65 17.69 8.05
C ALA A 33 -12.64 16.25 7.47
N GLN A 34 -12.94 16.11 6.17
CA GLN A 34 -12.91 14.83 5.43
C GLN A 34 -11.69 14.72 4.50
N TRP A 35 -10.60 15.45 4.80
CA TRP A 35 -9.42 15.49 3.95
C TRP A 35 -8.82 14.10 3.70
N LEU A 36 -8.93 13.17 4.65
CA LEU A 36 -8.37 11.83 4.52
C LEU A 36 -9.15 10.96 3.52
N ASP A 37 -10.48 11.04 3.54
CA ASP A 37 -11.33 10.40 2.52
C ASP A 37 -11.09 11.01 1.13
N TYR A 38 -10.91 12.33 1.09
CA TYR A 38 -10.55 13.02 -0.15
C TYR A 38 -9.17 12.58 -0.66
N LEU A 39 -8.18 12.50 0.23
CA LEU A 39 -6.84 12.01 -0.09
C LEU A 39 -6.90 10.58 -0.62
N ARG A 40 -7.66 9.69 0.02
CA ARG A 40 -7.88 8.30 -0.43
C ARG A 40 -8.40 8.25 -1.87
N LYS A 41 -9.38 9.10 -2.22
CA LYS A 41 -9.90 9.20 -3.59
C LYS A 41 -8.84 9.68 -4.58
N LYS A 42 -8.03 10.68 -4.20
CA LYS A 42 -6.95 11.21 -5.05
C LYS A 42 -5.76 10.26 -5.20
N LEU A 43 -5.46 9.46 -4.17
CA LEU A 43 -4.46 8.40 -4.26
C LEU A 43 -4.85 7.38 -5.33
N LEU A 44 -6.12 7.08 -5.50
CA LEU A 44 -6.62 6.13 -6.50
C LEU A 44 -6.98 6.78 -7.85
N SER A 45 -6.73 8.07 -8.03
CA SER A 45 -6.99 8.80 -9.28
C SER A 45 -5.71 9.01 -10.10
N ASN A 46 -5.85 9.59 -11.28
CA ASN A 46 -4.72 9.98 -12.13
C ASN A 46 -3.84 11.10 -11.52
N ASP A 47 -4.30 11.76 -10.45
CA ASP A 47 -3.59 12.85 -9.76
C ASP A 47 -2.81 12.37 -8.53
N CYS A 48 -2.54 11.06 -8.45
CA CYS A 48 -1.94 10.42 -7.28
C CYS A 48 -0.56 10.98 -6.87
N ARG A 49 0.16 11.67 -7.76
CA ARG A 49 1.49 12.24 -7.49
C ARG A 49 1.48 13.24 -6.33
N VAL A 50 0.53 14.18 -6.35
CA VAL A 50 0.39 15.17 -5.27
C VAL A 50 -0.10 14.46 -4.00
N ALA A 51 -0.99 13.49 -4.14
CA ALA A 51 -1.47 12.69 -3.01
C ALA A 51 -0.35 11.90 -2.32
N PHE A 52 0.63 11.37 -3.05
CA PHE A 52 1.77 10.67 -2.45
C PHE A 52 2.63 11.55 -1.56
N SER A 53 2.67 12.86 -1.79
CA SER A 53 3.41 13.79 -0.93
C SER A 53 2.85 13.83 0.50
N PHE A 54 1.55 13.55 0.69
CA PHE A 54 0.93 13.51 2.00
C PHE A 54 1.38 12.31 2.84
N LEU A 55 1.75 11.20 2.19
CA LEU A 55 1.97 9.91 2.85
C LEU A 55 3.10 9.94 3.87
N ARG A 56 4.11 10.80 3.67
CA ARG A 56 5.26 10.93 4.58
C ARG A 56 4.89 11.53 5.93
N ASP A 57 3.83 12.33 5.95
CA ASP A 57 3.41 13.09 7.13
C ASP A 57 2.12 12.52 7.75
N LEU A 58 1.70 11.32 7.34
CA LEU A 58 0.57 10.63 7.95
C LEU A 58 1.00 9.93 9.24
N THR A 59 0.16 10.07 10.25
CA THR A 59 0.26 9.28 11.48
C THR A 59 -0.09 7.81 11.20
N LYS A 60 0.33 6.91 12.09
CA LYS A 60 -0.04 5.48 11.99
C LYS A 60 -1.56 5.27 11.97
N SER A 61 -2.32 6.08 12.71
CA SER A 61 -3.79 6.00 12.73
C SER A 61 -4.40 6.40 11.38
N GLU A 62 -3.85 7.42 10.72
CA GLU A 62 -4.29 7.83 9.38
C GLU A 62 -3.90 6.82 8.30
N LEU A 63 -2.69 6.26 8.38
CA LEU A 63 -2.23 5.18 7.50
C LEU A 63 -3.12 3.94 7.61
N ILE A 64 -3.55 3.57 8.82
CA ILE A 64 -4.53 2.48 9.05
C ILE A 64 -5.86 2.76 8.35
N GLN A 65 -6.36 4.00 8.37
CA GLN A 65 -7.62 4.36 7.72
C GLN A 65 -7.57 4.27 6.19
N ILE A 66 -6.38 4.43 5.60
CA ILE A 66 -6.15 4.27 4.16
C ILE A 66 -5.43 2.96 3.81
N PHE A 67 -5.40 1.99 4.72
CA PHE A 67 -4.57 0.80 4.60
C PHE A 67 -4.80 0.01 3.31
N GLU A 68 -6.04 -0.05 2.83
CA GLU A 68 -6.38 -0.67 1.54
C GLU A 68 -5.60 -0.06 0.35
N VAL A 69 -5.32 1.24 0.38
CA VAL A 69 -4.58 1.95 -0.66
C VAL A 69 -3.11 1.58 -0.57
N LEU A 70 -2.58 1.49 0.67
CA LEU A 70 -1.21 1.03 0.89
C LEU A 70 -1.03 -0.39 0.34
N ILE A 71 -1.98 -1.29 0.63
CA ILE A 71 -1.98 -2.66 0.14
C ILE A 71 -2.08 -2.71 -1.39
N TYR A 72 -2.96 -1.92 -1.99
CA TYR A 72 -3.08 -1.83 -3.44
C TYR A 72 -1.71 -1.53 -4.08
N TYR A 73 -1.06 -0.44 -3.69
CA TYR A 73 0.25 -0.07 -4.25
C TYR A 73 1.38 -1.05 -3.88
N ALA A 74 1.39 -1.59 -2.66
CA ALA A 74 2.41 -2.59 -2.27
C ALA A 74 2.30 -3.92 -3.05
N SER A 75 1.15 -4.17 -3.69
CA SER A 75 0.81 -5.42 -4.39
C SER A 75 0.99 -5.36 -5.91
N TYR A 76 1.55 -4.28 -6.46
CA TYR A 76 1.92 -4.16 -7.88
C TYR A 76 3.38 -3.70 -8.03
N THR A 77 3.99 -4.01 -9.17
CA THR A 77 5.35 -3.54 -9.50
C THR A 77 5.29 -2.12 -10.06
N HIS A 78 5.86 -1.16 -9.34
CA HIS A 78 6.06 0.22 -9.79
C HIS A 78 7.22 0.88 -9.00
N GLY A 79 7.63 2.09 -9.41
CA GLY A 79 8.78 2.78 -8.80
C GLY A 79 8.64 3.15 -7.32
N LEU A 80 7.47 2.94 -6.71
CA LEU A 80 7.19 3.25 -5.30
C LEU A 80 6.80 2.01 -4.49
N THR A 81 6.83 0.79 -5.05
CA THR A 81 6.40 -0.42 -4.34
C THR A 81 7.10 -0.58 -2.98
N LYS A 82 8.42 -0.37 -2.93
CA LYS A 82 9.18 -0.43 -1.67
C LYS A 82 8.69 0.60 -0.65
N PHE A 83 8.44 1.83 -1.08
CA PHE A 83 7.95 2.89 -0.20
C PHE A 83 6.62 2.51 0.47
N PHE A 84 5.67 1.93 -0.28
CA PHE A 84 4.41 1.46 0.31
C PHE A 84 4.59 0.27 1.25
N ARG A 85 5.50 -0.66 0.91
CA ARG A 85 5.83 -1.78 1.80
C ARG A 85 6.44 -1.29 3.12
N ASP A 86 7.36 -0.32 3.07
CA ASP A 86 7.97 0.28 4.25
C ASP A 86 6.89 0.93 5.15
N LEU A 87 5.94 1.68 4.56
CA LEU A 87 4.81 2.26 5.31
C LEU A 87 3.95 1.19 6.02
N ILE A 88 3.73 0.03 5.38
CA ILE A 88 2.97 -1.08 5.98
C ILE A 88 3.76 -1.73 7.12
N VAL A 89 5.07 -1.93 6.94
CA VAL A 89 5.94 -2.53 7.96
C VAL A 89 6.04 -1.65 9.21
N ASP A 90 5.98 -0.33 9.06
CA ASP A 90 6.04 0.63 10.17
C ASP A 90 4.75 0.69 11.02
N LEU A 91 3.64 0.08 10.55
CA LEU A 91 2.39 -0.01 11.30
C LEU A 91 2.47 -1.03 12.47
N PRO A 92 1.53 -0.98 13.44
CA PRO A 92 1.46 -1.97 14.50
C PRO A 92 1.33 -3.39 13.93
N ARG A 93 2.35 -4.22 14.15
CA ARG A 93 2.48 -5.55 13.54
C ARG A 93 1.25 -6.43 13.75
N ASP A 94 0.76 -6.52 14.98
CA ASP A 94 -0.38 -7.38 15.33
C ASP A 94 -1.63 -6.98 14.54
N TRP A 95 -1.90 -5.67 14.45
CA TRP A 95 -3.00 -5.15 13.65
C TRP A 95 -2.83 -5.49 12.16
N VAL A 96 -1.64 -5.31 11.60
CA VAL A 96 -1.37 -5.63 10.19
C VAL A 96 -1.63 -7.11 9.93
N VAL A 97 -1.05 -8.00 10.74
CA VAL A 97 -1.18 -9.46 10.55
C VAL A 97 -2.63 -9.91 10.64
N GLU A 98 -3.41 -9.35 11.56
CA GLU A 98 -4.85 -9.68 11.73
C GLU A 98 -5.73 -9.18 10.57
N ASN A 99 -5.33 -8.10 9.89
CA ASN A 99 -6.19 -7.41 8.93
C ASN A 99 -5.77 -7.57 7.47
N ILE A 100 -4.51 -7.90 7.18
CA ILE A 100 -3.94 -7.79 5.83
C ILE A 100 -4.63 -8.70 4.79
N GLU A 101 -5.00 -9.92 5.16
CA GLU A 101 -5.65 -10.89 4.26
C GLU A 101 -6.96 -10.37 3.68
N LYS A 102 -7.71 -9.58 4.45
CA LYS A 102 -8.96 -8.95 3.99
C LYS A 102 -8.74 -8.06 2.77
N TYR A 103 -7.59 -7.41 2.68
CA TYR A 103 -7.27 -6.44 1.64
C TYR A 103 -6.48 -7.05 0.48
N THR A 104 -5.68 -8.08 0.74
CA THR A 104 -4.86 -8.73 -0.30
C THR A 104 -5.61 -9.80 -1.08
N HIS A 105 -6.52 -10.57 -0.45
CA HIS A 105 -7.23 -11.66 -1.12
C HIS A 105 -7.98 -11.22 -2.39
N PRO A 106 -8.69 -10.07 -2.42
CA PRO A 106 -9.33 -9.59 -3.65
C PRO A 106 -8.37 -9.26 -4.80
N LEU A 107 -7.07 -9.10 -4.52
CA LEU A 107 -6.04 -8.75 -5.49
C LEU A 107 -5.41 -9.99 -6.15
N LEU A 108 -5.59 -11.19 -5.57
CA LEU A 108 -4.96 -12.46 -5.99
C LEU A 108 -5.56 -13.04 -7.28
N LYS A 109 -5.37 -12.33 -8.41
CA LYS A 109 -6.00 -12.65 -9.70
C LYS A 109 -5.11 -13.42 -10.67
N ASN A 110 -3.79 -13.29 -10.54
CA ASN A 110 -2.81 -13.89 -11.44
C ASN A 110 -1.49 -14.15 -10.71
N GLU A 111 -0.55 -14.78 -11.41
CA GLU A 111 0.79 -15.11 -10.90
C GLU A 111 1.51 -13.91 -10.29
N ASP A 112 1.55 -12.79 -11.02
CA ASP A 112 2.23 -11.57 -10.56
C ASP A 112 1.65 -11.06 -9.24
N ALA A 113 0.33 -11.01 -9.13
CA ALA A 113 -0.34 -10.58 -7.90
C ALA A 113 -0.01 -11.50 -6.72
N TYR A 114 -0.02 -12.81 -6.94
CA TYR A 114 0.41 -13.78 -5.92
C TYR A 114 1.85 -13.52 -5.48
N ARG A 115 2.77 -13.35 -6.44
CA ARG A 115 4.19 -13.10 -6.14
C ARG A 115 4.38 -11.80 -5.36
N ARG A 116 3.71 -10.71 -5.74
CA ARG A 116 3.81 -9.42 -5.04
C ARG A 116 3.25 -9.47 -3.61
N VAL A 117 2.13 -10.15 -3.39
CA VAL A 117 1.56 -10.32 -2.04
C VAL A 117 2.43 -11.25 -1.20
N LEU A 118 2.96 -12.34 -1.76
CA LEU A 118 3.87 -13.25 -1.05
C LEU A 118 5.16 -12.55 -0.59
N GLU A 119 5.75 -11.69 -1.42
CA GLU A 119 6.87 -10.85 -1.01
C GLU A 119 6.51 -9.90 0.13
N LEU A 120 5.34 -9.26 0.06
CA LEU A 120 4.87 -8.40 1.16
C LEU A 120 4.72 -9.21 2.45
N TYR A 121 4.10 -10.39 2.40
CA TYR A 121 3.93 -11.25 3.56
C TYR A 121 5.27 -11.71 4.12
N TYR A 122 6.21 -12.06 3.25
CA TYR A 122 7.56 -12.46 3.63
C TYR A 122 8.30 -11.41 4.48
N PHE A 123 8.07 -10.12 4.21
CA PHE A 123 8.63 -9.05 5.05
C PHE A 123 7.91 -8.86 6.39
N LEU A 124 6.69 -9.37 6.56
CA LEU A 124 5.84 -9.12 7.72
C LEU A 124 5.81 -10.30 8.70
N ASP A 125 5.51 -11.50 8.19
CA ASP A 125 5.24 -12.67 9.01
C ASP A 125 5.36 -13.98 8.20
N SER A 126 6.23 -14.87 8.66
CA SER A 126 6.50 -16.14 7.97
C SER A 126 5.30 -17.10 7.98
N ALA A 127 4.40 -17.02 8.96
CA ALA A 127 3.20 -17.85 9.00
C ALA A 127 2.17 -17.37 7.95
N LEU A 128 2.01 -16.05 7.78
CA LEU A 128 1.23 -15.48 6.67
C LEU A 128 1.79 -15.91 5.33
N THR A 129 3.11 -15.77 5.12
CA THR A 129 3.77 -16.19 3.88
C THR A 129 3.50 -17.66 3.58
N PHE A 130 3.68 -18.53 4.58
CA PHE A 130 3.46 -19.96 4.42
C PHE A 130 2.01 -20.29 4.10
N LYS A 131 1.05 -19.61 4.74
CA LYS A 131 -0.37 -19.80 4.50
C LYS A 131 -0.76 -19.44 3.07
N LEU A 132 -0.30 -18.29 2.56
CA LEU A 132 -0.57 -17.89 1.18
C LEU A 132 0.16 -18.77 0.17
N ALA A 133 1.40 -19.20 0.47
CA ALA A 133 2.14 -20.09 -0.42
C ALA A 133 1.42 -21.45 -0.58
N LYS A 134 0.88 -22.00 0.52
CA LYS A 134 0.03 -23.20 0.46
C LYS A 134 -1.25 -22.98 -0.36
N LEU A 135 -1.88 -21.82 -0.26
CA LEU A 135 -3.04 -21.49 -1.08
C LEU A 135 -2.67 -21.44 -2.57
N ALA A 136 -1.49 -20.90 -2.90
CA ALA A 136 -0.99 -20.87 -4.28
C ALA A 136 -0.75 -22.28 -4.85
N LEU A 137 -0.26 -23.23 -4.04
CA LEU A 137 0.01 -24.61 -4.45
C LEU A 137 -1.22 -25.41 -4.90
N ILE A 138 -2.41 -25.07 -4.39
CA ILE A 138 -3.66 -25.74 -4.77
C ILE A 138 -4.35 -25.05 -5.95
N ASN A 139 -3.79 -23.96 -6.49
CA ASN A 139 -4.36 -23.24 -7.62
C ASN A 139 -4.25 -24.07 -8.91
N GLU A 140 -5.24 -23.98 -9.81
CA GLU A 140 -5.17 -24.70 -11.09
C GLU A 140 -4.12 -24.10 -12.04
N ASN A 141 -3.85 -22.81 -11.90
CA ASN A 141 -2.87 -22.11 -12.72
C ASN A 141 -1.42 -22.58 -12.36
N PRO A 142 -0.66 -23.11 -13.33
CA PRO A 142 0.69 -23.61 -13.08
C PRO A 142 1.67 -22.52 -12.63
N GLY A 143 1.55 -21.30 -13.16
CA GLY A 143 2.41 -20.17 -12.74
C GLY A 143 2.17 -19.81 -11.27
N ILE A 144 0.91 -19.74 -10.83
CA ILE A 144 0.59 -19.49 -9.42
C ILE A 144 1.15 -20.62 -8.52
N LYS A 145 1.06 -21.88 -8.94
CA LYS A 145 1.66 -23.01 -8.22
C LYS A 145 3.17 -22.88 -8.10
N GLU A 146 3.86 -22.44 -9.16
CA GLU A 146 5.29 -22.19 -9.16
C GLU A 146 5.67 -21.15 -8.10
N VAL A 147 4.97 -20.00 -8.06
CA VAL A 147 5.18 -19.00 -6.99
C VAL A 147 4.97 -19.62 -5.60
N GLY A 148 3.96 -20.47 -5.43
CA GLY A 148 3.73 -21.18 -4.18
C GLY A 148 4.92 -22.05 -3.75
N ASN A 149 5.52 -22.80 -4.69
CA ASN A 149 6.69 -23.63 -4.42
C ASN A 149 7.91 -22.77 -4.06
N ASP A 150 8.19 -21.72 -4.83
CA ASP A 150 9.31 -20.80 -4.59
C ASP A 150 9.34 -20.33 -3.12
N PHE A 151 8.20 -19.84 -2.63
CA PHE A 151 8.11 -19.31 -1.27
C PHE A 151 8.11 -20.38 -0.20
N VAL A 152 7.60 -21.58 -0.47
CA VAL A 152 7.75 -22.71 0.46
C VAL A 152 9.21 -23.10 0.61
N ASP A 153 9.97 -23.12 -0.47
CA ASP A 153 11.39 -23.48 -0.43
C ASP A 153 12.24 -22.39 0.22
N ILE A 154 11.99 -21.10 -0.09
CA ILE A 154 12.61 -19.96 0.62
C ILE A 154 12.42 -20.07 2.13
N LEU A 155 11.21 -20.42 2.61
CA LEU A 155 10.93 -20.55 4.04
C LEU A 155 11.57 -21.77 4.70
N LYS A 156 11.90 -22.82 3.94
CA LYS A 156 12.66 -23.98 4.45
C LYS A 156 14.13 -23.64 4.63
N ASP A 157 14.71 -22.94 3.65
CA ASP A 157 16.13 -22.57 3.66
C ASP A 157 16.46 -21.61 4.82
N GLN A 158 15.52 -20.75 5.23
CA GLN A 158 15.69 -19.89 6.41
C GLN A 158 15.76 -20.64 7.76
N LYS A 159 15.31 -21.91 7.80
CA LYS A 159 15.28 -22.72 9.02
C LYS A 159 16.46 -23.70 9.12
N SER A 160 17.33 -23.71 8.12
CA SER A 160 18.54 -24.55 8.04
C SER A 160 19.77 -23.75 8.46
#